data_AF-A0A926H5D9-F1
#
_entry.id   AF-A0A926H5D9-F1
#
_cell.length_a   1.000
_cell.length_b   1.000
_cell.length_c   1.000
_cell.angle_alpha   90.00
_cell.angle_beta   90.00
_cell.angle_gamma   90.00
#
_symmetry.space_group_name_H-M   'P 1'
#
loop_
_entity.id
_entity.type
_entity.pdbx_description
1 polymer ?
#
loop_
_entity_poly.entity_id
_entity_poly.type
_entity_poly.pdbx_seq_one_letter_code
_entity_poly.pdbx_strand_id
1 'polypeptide(L)' 'MNILLIHQFYLPDGAAGGSRWNETSRLWAGEEHHITVIAGRVDYGTGQKNAHCRGRFWWRSNPHRAFG' A
#
# COMPACT_ATOMS: atom_id res chain seq x y z
N MET A 1 6.92 -11.42 -12.44
CA MET A 1 8.12 -11.38 -11.54
C MET A 1 7.70 -11.19 -10.09
N ASN A 2 8.55 -11.47 -9.10
CA ASN A 2 8.28 -11.12 -7.70
C ASN A 2 8.95 -9.78 -7.38
N ILE A 3 8.17 -8.79 -6.97
CA ILE A 3 8.62 -7.42 -6.69
C ILE A 3 8.30 -7.08 -5.23
N LEU A 4 9.32 -6.69 -4.47
CA LEU A 4 9.18 -6.12 -3.13
C LEU A 4 9.40 -4.61 -3.20
N LEU A 5 8.37 -3.85 -2.87
CA LEU A 5 8.44 -2.40 -2.78
C LEU A 5 8.43 -1.98 -1.31
N ILE A 6 9.39 -1.13 -0.91
CA ILE A 6 9.49 -0.58 0.44
C ILE A 6 9.29 0.93 0.37
N HIS A 7 8.35 1.47 1.15
CA HIS A 7 8.03 2.89 1.12
C HIS A 7 7.80 3.47 2.54
N GLN A 8 8.12 4.74 2.74
CA GLN A 8 8.03 5.37 4.07
C GLN A 8 6.59 5.67 4.53
N PHE A 9 5.66 5.88 3.59
CA PHE A 9 4.27 6.24 3.90
C PHE A 9 3.28 5.26 3.28
N TYR A 10 2.22 4.97 4.02
CA TYR A 10 1.07 4.21 3.53
C TYR A 10 0.03 5.17 2.98
N LEU A 11 -0.43 4.88 1.76
CA LEU A 11 -1.54 5.59 1.16
C LEU A 11 -2.67 4.57 0.97
N PRO A 12 -3.77 4.66 1.75
CA PRO A 12 -4.91 3.75 1.63
C PRO A 12 -5.60 3.85 0.27
N ASP A 13 -6.35 2.81 -0.08
CA ASP A 13 -7.25 2.82 -1.24
C ASP A 13 -8.24 3.99 -1.13
N GLY A 14 -8.40 4.75 -2.21
CA GLY A 14 -9.31 5.90 -2.26
C GLY A 14 -8.78 7.20 -1.63
N ALA A 15 -7.57 7.20 -1.05
CA ALA A 15 -6.97 8.43 -0.56
C ALA A 15 -6.54 9.35 -1.73
N ALA A 16 -6.89 10.63 -1.64
CA ALA A 16 -6.50 11.65 -2.61
C ALA A 16 -4.98 11.87 -2.58
N GLY A 17 -4.37 12.06 -3.76
CA GLY A 17 -2.92 12.26 -3.89
C GLY A 17 -2.15 10.97 -4.19
N GLY A 18 -2.72 10.11 -5.05
CA GLY A 18 -2.14 8.84 -5.51
C GLY A 18 -0.62 8.87 -5.58
N SER A 19 0.02 8.18 -4.65
CA SER A 19 1.48 8.15 -4.60
C SER A 19 1.97 7.48 -5.87
N ARG A 20 3.05 7.98 -6.48
CA ARG A 20 3.59 7.44 -7.73
C ARG A 20 3.75 5.92 -7.68
N TRP A 21 4.07 5.39 -6.49
CA TRP A 21 4.23 3.95 -6.28
C TRP A 21 2.92 3.15 -6.34
N ASN A 22 1.75 3.72 -6.02
CA ASN A 22 0.45 3.03 -6.15
C ASN A 22 0.18 2.75 -7.64
N GLU A 23 0.37 3.77 -8.48
CA GLU A 23 0.14 3.64 -9.93
C GLU A 23 1.16 2.68 -10.55
N THR A 24 2.43 2.80 -10.19
CA THR A 24 3.45 1.85 -10.63
C THR A 24 3.14 0.41 -10.20
N SER A 25 2.70 0.20 -8.95
CA SER A 25 2.31 -1.13 -8.46
C SER A 25 1.09 -1.68 -9.19
N ARG A 26 0.13 -0.82 -9.53
CA ARG A 26 -1.05 -1.19 -10.33
C ARG A 26 -0.68 -1.62 -11.74
N LEU A 27 0.19 -0.86 -12.41
CA LEU A 27 0.66 -1.19 -13.76
C LEU A 27 1.42 -2.53 -13.76
N TRP A 28 2.36 -2.73 -12.84
CA TRP A 28 3.07 -4.00 -12.71
C TRP A 28 2.16 -5.18 -12.36
N ALA A 29 1.14 -4.96 -11.52
CA ALA A 29 0.15 -6.01 -11.23
C ALA A 29 -0.64 -6.39 -12.49
N GLY A 30 -0.97 -5.41 -13.33
CA GLY A 30 -1.61 -5.63 -14.64
C GLY A 30 -0.73 -6.41 -15.62
N GLU A 31 0.59 -6.34 -15.47
CA GLU A 31 1.58 -7.11 -16.24
C GLU A 31 1.94 -8.46 -15.58
N GLU A 32 1.03 -9.01 -14.77
CA GLU A 32 1.17 -10.31 -14.10
C GLU A 32 2.41 -10.41 -13.18
N HIS A 33 2.88 -9.27 -12.67
CA HIS A 33 3.88 -9.27 -11.61
C HIS A 33 3.21 -9.44 -10.24
N HIS A 34 3.91 -10.13 -9.34
CA HIS A 34 3.50 -10.33 -7.96
C HIS A 34 4.17 -9.27 -7.10
N ILE A 35 3.40 -8.32 -6.61
CA ILE A 35 3.92 -7.17 -5.85
C ILE A 35 3.57 -7.32 -4.37
N THR A 36 4.58 -7.21 -3.51
CA THR A 36 4.41 -7.03 -2.07
C THR A 36 4.87 -5.62 -1.71
N VAL A 37 4.03 -4.87 -1.00
CA VAL A 37 4.38 -3.53 -0.51
C VAL A 37 4.53 -3.55 1.01
N ILE A 38 5.66 -3.03 1.48
CA ILE A 38 5.88 -2.73 2.91
C ILE A 38 5.93 -1.21 3.04
N ALA A 39 4.97 -0.65 3.76
CA ALA A 39 4.86 0.79 3.97
C ALA A 39 4.87 1.16 5.45
N GLY A 40 5.38 2.36 5.76
CA GLY A 40 5.23 2.96 7.08
C GLY A 40 3.77 3.26 7.43
N ARG A 41 3.47 3.42 8.71
CA ARG A 41 2.08 3.42 9.23
C ARG A 41 1.41 4.79 9.25
N VAL A 42 2.11 5.81 8.77
CA VAL A 42 1.66 7.20 8.79
C VAL A 42 1.06 7.51 7.44
N ASP A 43 -0.17 8.02 7.46
CA ASP A 43 -0.83 8.56 6.28
C ASP A 43 -0.09 9.82 5.81
N TYR A 44 0.25 9.86 4.53
CA TYR A 44 1.06 10.93 3.95
C TYR A 44 0.39 12.30 4.05
N GLY A 45 -0.93 12.38 3.85
CA GLY A 45 -1.65 13.65 3.77
C GLY A 45 -2.01 14.23 5.14
N THR A 46 -2.27 13.38 6.13
CA THR A 46 -2.76 13.78 7.45
C THR A 46 -1.71 13.69 8.56
N GLY A 47 -0.61 12.96 8.33
CA GLY A 47 0.39 12.65 9.36
C GLY A 47 -0.14 11.73 10.48
N GLN A 48 -1.37 11.23 10.36
CA GLN A 48 -1.97 10.38 11.36
C GLN A 48 -1.54 8.93 11.17
N LYS A 49 -1.40 8.20 12.29
CA LYS A 49 -1.15 6.77 12.25
C LYS A 49 -2.42 6.05 11.84
N ASN A 50 -2.31 5.10 10.90
CA ASN A 50 -3.43 4.24 10.52
C ASN A 50 -3.94 3.48 11.76
N ALA A 51 -5.25 3.59 12.03
CA ALA A 51 -5.91 2.94 13.16
C ALA A 51 -5.75 1.41 13.15
N HIS A 52 -5.67 0.79 11.98
CA HIS A 52 -5.41 -0.64 11.81
C HIS A 52 -4.00 -1.05 12.25
N CYS A 53 -3.12 -0.11 12.56
CA CYS A 53 -1.77 -0.40 13.04
C CYS A 53 -1.58 -0.08 14.53
N ARG A 54 -2.63 0.36 15.24
CA ARG A 54 -2.57 0.67 16.67
C ARG A 54 -2.32 -0.59 17.51
N GLY A 55 -1.28 -0.57 18.35
CA GLY A 55 -0.93 -1.68 19.24
C GLY A 55 -0.35 -2.91 18.54
N ARG A 56 -0.02 -2.83 17.23
CA ARG A 56 0.54 -3.95 16.45
C ARG A 56 1.94 -3.62 15.92
N PHE A 57 2.79 -4.64 15.72
CA PHE A 57 4.11 -4.49 15.07
C PHE A 57 4.03 -4.53 13.53
N TRP A 58 3.01 -5.17 12.98
CA TRP A 58 2.74 -5.19 11.56
C TRP A 58 1.25 -5.46 11.34
N TRP A 59 0.73 -5.00 10.21
CA TRP A 59 -0.62 -5.28 9.74
C TRP A 59 -0.53 -5.60 8.25
N ARG A 60 -1.34 -6.56 7.80
CA ARG A 60 -1.38 -6.99 6.40
C ARG A 60 -2.81 -6.86 5.89
N SER A 61 -2.98 -6.13 4.80
CA SER A 61 -4.18 -6.17 3.96
C SER A 61 -3.94 -7.11 2.79
N ASN A 62 -4.98 -7.84 2.37
CA ASN A 62 -4.97 -8.62 1.14
C ASN A 62 -5.89 -7.92 0.12
N PRO A 63 -5.36 -7.02 -0.73
CA PRO A 63 -6.19 -6.25 -1.68
C PRO A 63 -6.76 -7.11 -2.83
N HIS A 64 -6.28 -8.34 -3.04
CA HIS A 64 -6.73 -9.23 -4.13
C HIS A 64 -8.23 -9.61 -4.11
N ARG A 65 -9.01 -9.23 -3.09
CA ARG A 65 -10.46 -9.50 -3.03
C ARG A 65 -11.35 -8.27 -3.28
N ALA A 66 -10.79 -7.09 -3.54
CA ALA A 66 -11.58 -5.87 -3.73
C ALA A 66 -11.91 -5.54 -5.21
N PHE A 67 -11.39 -6.32 -6.16
CA PHE A 67 -11.59 -6.13 -7.61
C PHE A 67 -12.28 -7.34 -8.27
N GLY A 68 -13.28 -7.91 -7.59
CA GLY A 68 -14.17 -8.94 -8.12
C GLY A 68 -15.60 -8.44 -8.18
#